data_AF-A0A7Y4TYU6-F1
#
_entry.id   AF-A0A7Y4TYU6-F1
#
_cell.length_a   1.000
_cell.length_b   1.000
_cell.length_c   1.000
_cell.angle_alpha   90.00
_cell.angle_beta   90.00
_cell.angle_gamma   90.00
#
_symmetry.space_group_name_H-M   'P 1'
#
loop_
_entity.id
_entity.type
_entity.pdbx_description
1 polymer ?
#
loop_
_entity_poly.entity_id
_entity_poly.type
_entity_poly.pdbx_seq_one_letter_code
_entity_poly.pdbx_strand_id
1 'polypeptide(L)'
;MAVMESPALLPASLLAERLAPIRSAGKRIVFTNDCFDLLHPGHLHTLTQAKALGDVLVVAINSDASVKRLKGDQRPILNQEERAVMLSALAVVDYVTMFAEDTPLEVIHLLLPDVLVKGGDWGADAVVGR
;
A
#
# COMPACT_ATOMS: atom_id res chain seq x y z
N MET A 1 -22.08 -2.40 -18.90
CA MET A 1 -21.47 -1.76 -17.72
C MET A 1 -20.34 -2.69 -17.30
N ALA A 2 -19.09 -2.37 -17.66
CA ALA A 2 -17.97 -3.21 -17.25
C ALA A 2 -17.89 -3.15 -15.74
N VAL A 3 -18.04 -4.31 -15.09
CA VAL A 3 -17.71 -4.46 -13.68
C VAL A 3 -16.22 -4.15 -13.61
N MET A 4 -15.86 -2.98 -13.11
CA MET A 4 -14.48 -2.73 -12.67
C MET A 4 -14.20 -3.82 -11.64
N GLU A 5 -13.32 -4.77 -11.98
CA GLU A 5 -12.74 -5.67 -11.00
C GLU A 5 -12.17 -4.76 -9.91
N SER A 6 -12.83 -4.74 -8.75
CA SER A 6 -12.33 -4.02 -7.59
C SER A 6 -10.91 -4.52 -7.35
N PRO A 7 -9.90 -3.67 -7.08
CA PRO A 7 -8.62 -4.13 -6.58
C PRO A 7 -8.84 -4.66 -5.17
N ALA A 8 -9.48 -5.83 -5.08
CA ALA A 8 -9.77 -6.54 -3.86
C ALA A 8 -8.44 -6.74 -3.15
N LEU A 9 -8.42 -6.48 -1.85
CA LEU A 9 -7.27 -6.72 -0.99
C LEU A 9 -6.61 -8.06 -1.36
N LEU A 10 -5.42 -8.01 -1.95
CA LEU A 10 -4.73 -9.21 -2.41
C LEU A 10 -3.71 -9.65 -1.35
N PRO A 11 -3.63 -10.95 -1.03
CA PRO A 11 -2.50 -11.48 -0.29
C PRO A 11 -1.20 -11.15 -1.02
N ALA A 12 -0.15 -10.79 -0.26
CA ALA A 12 1.10 -10.35 -0.86
C ALA A 12 1.74 -11.40 -1.79
N SER A 13 1.56 -12.69 -1.52
CA SER A 13 2.02 -13.78 -2.40
C SER A 13 1.33 -13.76 -3.77
N LEU A 14 0.00 -13.65 -3.78
CA LEU A 14 -0.77 -13.56 -5.03
C LEU A 14 -0.46 -12.25 -5.77
N LEU A 15 -0.24 -11.16 -5.05
CA LEU A 15 0.18 -9.90 -5.65
C LEU A 15 1.57 -10.02 -6.30
N ALA A 16 2.53 -10.73 -5.68
CA ALA A 16 3.83 -10.98 -6.30
C ALA A 16 3.69 -11.70 -7.66
N GLU A 17 2.81 -12.70 -7.74
CA GLU A 17 2.49 -13.40 -9.00
C GLU A 17 1.87 -12.46 -10.04
N ARG A 18 0.99 -11.53 -9.63
CA ARG A 18 0.39 -10.51 -10.50
C ARG A 18 1.40 -9.50 -11.02
N LEU A 19 2.38 -9.13 -10.19
CA LEU A 19 3.41 -8.15 -10.54
C LEU A 19 4.50 -8.74 -11.45
N ALA A 20 4.71 -10.06 -11.45
CA ALA A 20 5.72 -10.72 -12.29
C ALA A 20 5.62 -10.42 -13.80
N PRO A 21 4.44 -10.56 -14.46
CA PRO A 21 4.30 -10.20 -15.87
C PRO A 21 4.43 -8.68 -16.12
N ILE A 22 3.96 -7.85 -15.19
CA ILE A 22 4.08 -6.38 -15.26
C ILE A 22 5.56 -5.99 -15.28
N ARG A 23 6.35 -6.56 -14.37
CA ARG A 23 7.80 -6.36 -14.32
C ARG A 23 8.49 -6.87 -15.58
N SER A 24 8.09 -8.03 -16.08
CA SER A 24 8.63 -8.60 -17.34
C SER A 24 8.35 -7.70 -18.55
N ALA A 25 7.30 -6.88 -18.50
CA ALA A 25 6.98 -5.87 -19.50
C ALA A 25 7.75 -4.55 -19.33
N GLY A 26 8.71 -4.49 -18.39
CA GLY A 26 9.53 -3.30 -18.12
C GLY A 26 8.78 -2.17 -17.40
N LYS A 27 7.63 -2.46 -16.80
CA LYS A 27 6.83 -1.50 -16.04
C LYS A 27 7.40 -1.28 -14.64
N ARG A 28 7.39 -0.04 -14.17
CA ARG A 28 7.94 0.36 -12.88
C ARG A 28 6.89 0.26 -11.77
N ILE A 29 7.20 -0.49 -10.72
CA ILE A 29 6.32 -0.73 -9.57
C ILE A 29 6.72 0.20 -8.43
N VAL A 30 5.77 1.05 -8.02
CA VAL A 30 5.87 1.94 -6.87
C VAL A 30 5.15 1.29 -5.70
N PHE A 31 5.75 1.41 -4.51
CA PHE A 31 5.19 0.92 -3.27
C PHE A 31 5.16 2.01 -2.22
N THR A 32 4.08 2.04 -1.45
CA THR A 32 3.96 2.84 -0.23
C THR A 32 3.18 2.04 0.80
N ASN A 33 3.32 2.39 2.08
CA ASN A 33 2.52 1.81 3.14
C ASN A 33 2.10 2.86 4.17
N ASP A 34 0.93 2.66 4.78
CA ASP A 34 0.49 3.36 5.97
C ASP A 34 -0.71 2.59 6.56
N CYS A 35 -1.16 2.99 7.74
CA CYS A 35 -2.42 2.56 8.32
C CYS A 35 -3.62 3.02 7.47
N PHE A 36 -3.59 4.24 6.90
CA PHE A 36 -4.72 4.87 6.19
C PHE A 36 -6.05 4.78 6.95
N ASP A 37 -6.02 5.11 8.24
CA ASP A 37 -7.20 4.98 9.12
C ASP A 37 -8.39 5.80 8.64
N LEU A 38 -8.23 7.13 8.57
CA LEU A 38 -9.20 8.03 7.97
C LEU A 38 -8.55 8.72 6.77
N LEU A 39 -9.10 8.50 5.57
CA LEU A 39 -8.62 9.18 4.38
C LEU A 39 -8.92 10.68 4.46
N HIS A 40 -7.97 11.49 3.99
CA HIS A 40 -8.06 12.94 3.93
C HIS A 40 -7.24 13.44 2.73
N PRO A 41 -7.37 14.71 2.32
CA PRO A 41 -6.71 15.23 1.11
C PRO A 41 -5.19 15.03 1.07
N GLY A 42 -4.50 15.10 2.22
CA GLY A 42 -3.07 14.79 2.30
C GLY A 42 -2.68 13.38 1.84
N HIS A 43 -3.50 12.36 2.15
CA HIS A 43 -3.29 11.00 1.64
C HIS A 43 -3.45 10.96 0.12
N LEU A 44 -4.50 11.57 -0.41
CA LEU A 44 -4.73 11.62 -1.86
C LEU A 44 -3.56 12.30 -2.58
N HIS A 45 -3.09 13.44 -2.07
CA HIS A 45 -1.94 14.14 -2.63
C HIS A 45 -0.67 13.30 -2.63
N THR A 46 -0.40 12.56 -1.55
CA THR A 46 0.76 11.68 -1.45
C THR A 46 0.66 10.49 -2.40
N LEU A 47 -0.51 9.82 -2.46
CA LEU A 47 -0.76 8.69 -3.35
C LEU A 47 -0.69 9.10 -4.83
N THR A 48 -1.22 10.27 -5.19
CA THR A 48 -1.11 10.81 -6.56
C THR A 48 0.35 11.06 -6.94
N GLN A 49 1.15 11.64 -6.05
CA GLN A 49 2.58 11.83 -6.31
C GLN A 49 3.33 10.49 -6.40
N ALA A 50 3.02 9.53 -5.54
CA ALA A 50 3.60 8.20 -5.59
C ALA A 50 3.31 7.53 -6.94
N LYS A 51 2.05 7.53 -7.39
CA LYS A 51 1.64 6.97 -8.69
C LYS A 51 2.42 7.60 -9.86
N ALA A 52 2.73 8.90 -9.80
CA ALA A 52 3.50 9.57 -10.85
C ALA A 52 4.96 9.11 -10.98
N LEU A 53 5.50 8.35 -10.01
CA LEU A 53 6.88 7.85 -10.02
C LEU A 53 7.05 6.52 -10.77
N GLY A 54 5.97 5.90 -11.25
CA GLY A 54 6.01 4.65 -11.99
C GLY A 54 4.71 4.33 -12.71
N ASP A 55 4.56 3.07 -13.12
CA ASP A 55 3.41 2.60 -13.89
C ASP A 55 2.33 1.99 -13.01
N VAL A 56 2.71 1.39 -11.88
CA VAL A 56 1.82 0.65 -10.96
C VAL A 56 2.10 1.09 -9.54
N LEU A 57 1.07 1.47 -8.79
CA LEU A 57 1.11 1.81 -7.38
C LEU A 57 0.48 0.68 -6.56
N VAL A 58 1.31 0.06 -5.72
CA VAL A 58 0.92 -0.86 -4.67
C VAL A 58 0.84 -0.09 -3.35
N VAL A 59 -0.30 -0.17 -2.68
CA VAL A 59 -0.48 0.36 -1.32
C VAL A 59 -0.61 -0.80 -0.35
N ALA A 60 0.33 -0.91 0.59
CA ALA A 60 0.25 -1.88 1.67
C ALA A 60 -0.32 -1.25 2.94
N ILE A 61 -1.29 -1.91 3.57
CA ILE A 61 -1.88 -1.45 4.82
C ILE A 61 -1.55 -2.38 5.99
N ASN A 62 -1.37 -1.79 7.17
CA ASN A 62 -1.27 -2.56 8.41
C ASN A 62 -2.60 -3.28 8.70
N SER A 63 -2.55 -4.50 9.22
CA SER A 63 -3.69 -5.18 9.84
C SER A 63 -4.15 -4.45 11.10
N ASP A 64 -5.37 -4.71 11.56
CA ASP A 64 -5.91 -4.06 12.77
C ASP A 64 -5.04 -4.37 14.01
N ALA A 65 -4.53 -5.60 14.10
CA ALA A 65 -3.62 -5.99 15.17
C ALA A 65 -2.29 -5.22 15.11
N SER A 66 -1.72 -5.01 13.93
CA SER A 66 -0.51 -4.22 13.74
C SER A 66 -0.71 -2.76 14.15
N VAL A 67 -1.83 -2.15 13.71
CA VAL A 67 -2.16 -0.78 14.09
C VAL A 67 -2.35 -0.63 15.60
N LYS A 68 -3.05 -1.57 16.26
CA LYS A 68 -3.24 -1.55 17.72
C LYS A 68 -1.91 -1.57 18.47
N ARG A 69 -0.95 -2.42 18.07
CA ARG A 69 0.38 -2.46 18.69
C ARG A 69 1.15 -1.15 18.50
N LEU A 70 1.03 -0.52 17.34
CA LEU A 70 1.78 0.69 16.99
C LEU A 70 1.16 1.99 17.52
N LYS A 71 -0.18 2.07 17.58
CA LYS A 71 -0.93 3.31 17.85
C LYS A 71 -1.85 3.23 19.08
N GLY A 72 -1.93 2.07 19.73
CA GLY A 72 -2.77 1.80 20.90
C GLY A 72 -4.15 1.23 20.58
N ASP A 73 -4.84 0.71 21.60
CA ASP A 73 -6.09 -0.08 21.46
C ASP A 73 -7.28 0.68 20.86
N GLN A 74 -7.23 2.02 20.87
CA GLN A 74 -8.25 2.90 20.30
C GLN A 74 -8.08 3.11 18.78
N ARG A 75 -7.09 2.47 18.15
CA ARG A 75 -6.82 2.55 16.72
C ARG A 75 -6.69 1.15 16.12
N PRO A 76 -7.12 0.93 14.87
CA PRO A 76 -7.70 1.92 13.95
C PRO A 76 -9.18 2.21 14.28
N ILE A 77 -9.69 3.33 13.78
CA ILE A 77 -11.12 3.66 13.81
C ILE A 77 -11.88 2.81 12.79
N LEU A 78 -11.33 2.70 11.56
CA LEU A 78 -11.86 1.84 10.51
C LEU A 78 -11.10 0.51 10.48
N ASN A 79 -11.81 -0.60 10.39
CA ASN A 79 -11.18 -1.91 10.30
C ASN A 79 -10.40 -2.08 8.98
N GLN A 80 -9.54 -3.08 8.92
CA GLN A 80 -8.65 -3.30 7.77
C GLN A 80 -9.37 -3.50 6.44
N GLU A 81 -10.57 -4.09 6.44
CA GLU A 81 -11.36 -4.31 5.23
C GLU A 81 -11.95 -2.99 4.72
N GLU A 82 -12.49 -2.17 5.63
CA GLU A 82 -13.01 -0.83 5.31
C GLU A 82 -11.90 0.05 4.72
N ARG A 83 -10.72 0.06 5.35
CA ARG A 83 -9.56 0.83 4.86
C ARG A 83 -9.11 0.35 3.48
N ALA A 84 -9.07 -0.97 3.26
CA ALA A 84 -8.72 -1.53 1.96
C ALA A 84 -9.72 -1.12 0.89
N VAL A 85 -11.03 -1.26 1.14
CA VAL A 85 -12.09 -0.88 0.19
C VAL A 85 -11.97 0.60 -0.21
N MET A 86 -11.75 1.49 0.77
CA MET A 86 -11.60 2.92 0.52
C MET A 86 -10.39 3.23 -0.38
N LEU A 87 -9.26 2.58 -0.14
CA LEU A 87 -8.06 2.73 -0.97
C LEU A 87 -8.26 2.16 -2.37
N SER A 88 -8.88 0.99 -2.48
CA SER A 88 -9.16 0.31 -3.74
C SER A 88 -10.11 1.10 -4.65
N ALA A 89 -10.93 1.99 -4.08
CA ALA A 89 -11.79 2.89 -4.85
C ALA A 89 -11.04 4.10 -5.44
N LEU A 90 -9.80 4.36 -5.04
CA LEU A 90 -9.03 5.50 -5.54
C LEU A 90 -8.42 5.17 -6.91
N ALA A 91 -8.71 5.99 -7.92
CA ALA A 91 -8.23 5.78 -9.29
C ALA A 91 -6.69 5.75 -9.44
N VAL A 92 -5.94 6.26 -8.46
CA VAL A 92 -4.47 6.25 -8.47
C VAL A 92 -3.85 4.97 -7.88
N VAL A 93 -4.65 4.13 -7.21
CA VAL A 93 -4.21 2.89 -6.56
C VAL A 93 -4.54 1.70 -7.46
N ASP A 94 -3.52 0.94 -7.87
CA ASP A 94 -3.73 -0.25 -8.72
C ASP A 94 -3.93 -1.52 -7.89
N TYR A 95 -3.22 -1.63 -6.77
CA TYR A 95 -3.31 -2.79 -5.89
C TYR A 95 -3.25 -2.39 -4.43
N VAL A 96 -4.05 -3.07 -3.61
CA VAL A 96 -3.98 -2.99 -2.16
C VAL A 96 -3.58 -4.35 -1.60
N THR A 97 -2.63 -4.37 -0.68
CA THR A 97 -2.24 -5.55 0.09
C THR A 97 -2.18 -5.23 1.58
N MET A 98 -2.07 -6.24 2.43
CA MET A 98 -2.03 -6.07 3.87
C MET A 98 -0.89 -6.88 4.48
N PHE A 99 -0.31 -6.36 5.55
CA PHE A 99 0.73 -7.01 6.36
C PHE A 99 0.39 -6.89 7.84
N ALA A 100 0.83 -7.87 8.64
CA ALA A 100 0.47 -7.98 10.04
C ALA A 100 1.62 -7.61 10.99
N GLU A 101 2.83 -7.48 10.46
CA GLU A 101 4.05 -7.11 11.13
C GLU A 101 4.05 -5.63 11.53
N ASP A 102 5.01 -5.22 12.36
CA ASP A 102 5.15 -3.82 12.80
C ASP A 102 5.78 -2.93 11.72
N THR A 103 6.44 -3.53 10.73
CA THR A 103 7.07 -2.84 9.60
C THR A 103 6.70 -3.55 8.29
N PRO A 104 6.72 -2.84 7.14
CA PRO A 104 6.41 -3.44 5.84
C PRO A 104 7.58 -4.25 5.25
N LEU A 105 8.64 -4.55 6.00
CA LEU A 105 9.88 -5.11 5.46
C LEU A 105 9.65 -6.42 4.69
N GLU A 106 8.87 -7.34 5.28
CA GLU A 106 8.60 -8.65 4.67
C GLU A 106 7.81 -8.52 3.36
N VAL A 107 6.80 -7.65 3.33
CA VAL A 107 6.04 -7.41 2.09
C VAL A 107 6.91 -6.70 1.03
N ILE A 108 7.82 -5.81 1.43
CA ILE A 108 8.78 -5.19 0.51
C ILE A 108 9.72 -6.24 -0.08
N HIS A 109 10.28 -7.13 0.74
CA HIS A 109 11.15 -8.21 0.25
C HIS A 109 10.43 -9.18 -0.67
N LEU A 110 9.14 -9.44 -0.43
CA LEU A 110 8.34 -10.31 -1.28
C LEU A 110 7.99 -9.65 -2.62
N LEU A 111 7.62 -8.36 -2.61
CA LEU A 111 7.16 -7.67 -3.81
C LEU A 111 8.30 -7.04 -4.63
N LEU A 112 9.45 -6.77 -4.02
CA LEU A 112 10.65 -6.13 -4.61
C LEU A 112 10.29 -4.88 -5.46
N PRO A 113 9.61 -3.87 -4.91
CA PRO A 113 9.22 -2.69 -5.68
C PRO A 113 10.44 -1.90 -6.18
N ASP A 114 10.29 -1.22 -7.31
CA ASP A 114 11.35 -0.41 -7.91
C ASP A 114 11.47 0.98 -7.27
N VAL A 115 10.42 1.43 -6.57
CA VAL A 115 10.36 2.70 -5.85
C VAL A 115 9.65 2.50 -4.52
N LEU A 116 10.27 2.94 -3.44
CA LEU A 116 9.65 3.07 -2.13
C LEU A 116 9.31 4.53 -1.86
N VAL A 117 8.05 4.82 -1.57
CA VAL A 117 7.56 6.14 -1.19
C VAL A 117 7.14 6.11 0.27
N LYS A 118 7.54 7.14 1.01
CA LYS A 118 7.11 7.38 2.39
C LYS A 118 6.67 8.84 2.52
N GLY A 119 5.62 9.10 3.30
CA GLY A 119 5.15 10.46 3.55
C GLY A 119 6.23 11.34 4.18
N GLY A 120 6.16 12.65 3.91
CA GLY A 120 7.23 13.63 4.20
C GLY A 120 7.54 13.91 5.67
N ASP A 121 6.80 13.31 6.61
CA ASP A 121 7.01 13.49 8.05
C ASP A 121 8.20 12.67 8.59
N TRP A 122 8.85 11.87 7.74
CA TRP A 122 9.93 10.96 8.12
C TRP A 122 11.24 11.30 7.39
N GLY A 123 12.33 11.39 8.14
CA GLY A 123 13.68 11.49 7.56
C GLY A 123 14.02 10.25 6.70
N ALA A 124 14.92 10.41 5.73
CA ALA A 124 15.29 9.35 4.79
C ALA A 124 15.77 8.05 5.47
N ASP A 125 16.38 8.16 6.66
CA ASP A 125 16.87 7.02 7.44
C ASP A 125 15.75 6.17 8.06
N ALA A 126 14.51 6.66 8.07
CA ALA A 126 13.36 5.93 8.58
C ALA A 126 12.65 5.09 7.49
N VAL A 127 13.15 5.07 6.25
CA VAL A 127 12.57 4.25 5.16
C VAL A 127 13.00 2.79 5.33
N VAL A 128 12.03 1.91 5.56
CA VAL A 128 12.24 0.46 5.69
C VAL A 128 12.36 -0.18 4.31
N GLY A 129 13.29 -1.14 4.15
CA GLY A 129 13.43 -1.93 2.92
C GLY A 129 14.29 -1.29 1.81
N ARG A 130 15.16 -0.35 2.18
CA ARG A 130 16.14 0.25 1.27
C ARG A 130 17.24 -0.72 0.84
#